data_AF-A0A946H963-F1
#
_entry.id   AF-A0A946H963-F1
#
_cell.length_a   1.000
_cell.length_b   1.000
_cell.length_c   1.000
_cell.angle_alpha   90.00
_cell.angle_beta   90.00
_cell.angle_gamma   90.00
#
_symmetry.space_group_name_H-M   'P 1'
#
loop_
_entity.id
_entity.type
_entity.pdbx_description
1 polymer ?
#
loop_
_entity_poly.entity_id
_entity_poly.type
_entity_poly.pdbx_seq_one_letter_code
_entity_poly.pdbx_strand_id
1 'polypeptide(L)'
;NAVQKRLEQLINNNGTKSVDYFHKQLGKVMWEKCGMARNEEDLKSAIIEIQQIREDFEKNVKVPGGMFEFNPELEKAARVADFIELGELFAHDALHREESCGGHFRDESQTKEGEAKRDDNNFAFVSAWEFGSNPSEPNLHKEALKFSNIELKQRSYK
;
A
#
# COMPACT_ATOMS: atom_id res chain seq x y z
N ASN A 1 12.43 -23.62 7.83
CA ASN A 1 12.76 -22.30 7.23
C ASN A 1 11.43 -21.62 6.88
N ALA A 2 11.22 -20.36 7.28
CA ALA A 2 9.94 -19.66 7.07
C ALA A 2 9.60 -19.45 5.58
N VAL A 3 10.60 -19.19 4.74
CA VAL A 3 10.42 -18.99 3.29
C VAL A 3 9.90 -20.27 2.64
N GLN A 4 10.52 -21.41 2.95
CA GLN A 4 10.09 -22.70 2.40
C GLN A 4 8.62 -23.00 2.76
N LYS A 5 8.22 -22.76 4.02
CA LYS A 5 6.83 -22.95 4.46
C LYS A 5 5.84 -22.08 3.70
N ARG A 6 6.19 -20.81 3.43
CA ARG A 6 5.34 -19.89 2.65
C ARG A 6 5.16 -20.38 1.21
N LEU A 7 6.24 -20.83 0.57
CA LEU A 7 6.17 -21.38 -0.78
C LEU A 7 5.36 -22.68 -0.84
N GLU A 8 5.54 -23.57 0.15
CA GLU A 8 4.75 -24.78 0.29
C GLU A 8 3.26 -24.48 0.50
N GLN A 9 2.91 -23.44 1.27
CA GLN A 9 1.51 -23.01 1.43
C GLN A 9 0.90 -22.53 0.11
N LEU A 10 1.62 -21.72 -0.66
CA LEU A 10 1.14 -21.20 -1.93
C LEU A 10 0.90 -22.31 -2.96
N ILE A 11 1.84 -23.27 -3.05
CA ILE A 11 1.76 -24.30 -4.09
C ILE A 11 0.78 -25.41 -3.75
N ASN A 12 0.58 -25.71 -2.47
CA ASN A 12 -0.38 -26.72 -2.02
C ASN A 12 -1.78 -26.12 -1.78
N ASN A 13 -1.99 -24.86 -2.12
CA ASN A 13 -3.29 -24.23 -2.01
C ASN A 13 -4.25 -24.80 -3.08
N ASN A 14 -5.38 -25.33 -2.63
CA ASN A 14 -6.42 -25.93 -3.48
C ASN A 14 -7.45 -24.90 -3.96
N GLY A 15 -7.03 -23.65 -4.10
CA GLY A 15 -7.85 -22.57 -4.59
C GLY A 15 -8.33 -22.75 -6.03
N THR A 16 -9.16 -21.81 -6.48
CA THR A 16 -9.77 -21.83 -7.83
C THR A 16 -9.43 -20.61 -8.68
N LYS A 17 -8.78 -19.59 -8.09
CA LYS A 17 -8.47 -18.32 -8.75
C LYS A 17 -7.00 -18.25 -9.13
N SER A 18 -6.70 -17.72 -10.31
CA SER A 18 -5.31 -17.49 -10.73
C SER A 18 -4.67 -16.36 -9.93
N VAL A 19 -3.34 -16.29 -9.92
CA VAL A 19 -2.62 -15.18 -9.28
C VAL A 19 -3.00 -13.84 -9.93
N ASP A 20 -3.18 -13.83 -11.26
CA ASP A 20 -3.64 -12.66 -12.02
C ASP A 20 -4.99 -12.11 -11.58
N TYR A 21 -5.89 -12.97 -11.10
CA TYR A 21 -7.19 -12.52 -10.59
C TYR A 21 -6.97 -11.52 -9.46
N PHE A 22 -6.19 -11.91 -8.45
CA PHE A 22 -5.90 -11.06 -7.29
C PHE A 22 -5.05 -9.85 -7.65
N HIS A 23 -4.05 -10.02 -8.51
CA HIS A 23 -3.22 -8.89 -8.94
C HIS A 23 -4.05 -7.79 -9.64
N LYS A 24 -5.02 -8.19 -10.48
CA LYS A 24 -5.95 -7.24 -11.10
C LYS A 24 -6.90 -6.59 -10.10
N GLN A 25 -7.40 -7.34 -9.12
CA GLN A 25 -8.25 -6.78 -8.06
C GLN A 25 -7.49 -5.73 -7.25
N LEU A 26 -6.30 -6.08 -6.74
CA LEU A 26 -5.44 -5.14 -6.03
C LEU A 26 -5.13 -3.92 -6.89
N GLY A 27 -4.69 -4.12 -8.14
CA GLY A 27 -4.37 -3.03 -9.06
C GLY A 27 -5.54 -2.08 -9.30
N LYS A 28 -6.76 -2.61 -9.37
CA LYS A 28 -7.98 -1.81 -9.51
C LYS A 28 -8.22 -0.94 -8.27
N VAL A 29 -8.14 -1.51 -7.06
CA VAL A 29 -8.29 -0.75 -5.81
C VAL A 29 -7.24 0.36 -5.73
N MET A 30 -5.96 0.02 -5.99
CA MET A 30 -4.87 0.99 -5.93
C MET A 30 -5.04 2.11 -6.96
N TRP A 31 -5.50 1.80 -8.16
CA TRP A 31 -5.75 2.77 -9.22
C TRP A 31 -6.91 3.71 -8.90
N GLU A 32 -8.03 3.16 -8.46
CA GLU A 32 -9.27 3.93 -8.24
C GLU A 32 -9.24 4.74 -6.95
N LYS A 33 -8.54 4.28 -5.89
CA LYS A 33 -8.66 4.84 -4.54
C LYS A 33 -7.36 5.34 -3.91
N CYS A 34 -6.22 4.86 -4.41
CA CYS A 34 -4.89 5.23 -3.91
C CYS A 34 -4.05 5.95 -4.99
N GLY A 35 -4.70 6.44 -6.05
CA GLY A 35 -4.07 7.04 -7.22
C GLY A 35 -3.45 8.42 -6.96
N MET A 36 -3.53 9.28 -7.98
CA MET A 36 -2.92 10.61 -7.91
C MET A 36 -3.64 11.53 -6.93
N ALA A 37 -4.98 11.61 -7.02
CA ALA A 37 -5.83 12.26 -6.04
C ALA A 37 -6.39 11.21 -5.07
N ARG A 38 -6.54 11.60 -3.81
CA ARG A 38 -6.95 10.72 -2.71
C ARG A 38 -7.88 11.47 -1.79
N ASN A 39 -8.79 10.74 -1.16
CA ASN A 39 -9.66 11.27 -0.11
C ASN A 39 -9.85 10.21 0.99
N GLU A 40 -10.35 10.65 2.14
CA GLU A 40 -10.47 9.85 3.36
C GLU A 40 -11.41 8.67 3.18
N GLU A 41 -12.52 8.87 2.49
CA GLU A 41 -13.54 7.85 2.23
C GLU A 41 -12.95 6.70 1.40
N ASP A 42 -12.35 7.04 0.26
CA ASP A 42 -11.75 6.07 -0.65
C ASP A 42 -10.57 5.34 -0.01
N LEU A 43 -9.72 6.02 0.75
CA LEU A 43 -8.59 5.39 1.43
C LEU A 43 -9.04 4.41 2.53
N LYS A 44 -10.06 4.77 3.32
CA LYS A 44 -10.68 3.85 4.30
C LYS A 44 -11.28 2.64 3.60
N SER A 45 -11.98 2.86 2.49
CA SER A 45 -12.55 1.77 1.68
C SER A 45 -11.46 0.87 1.07
N ALA A 46 -10.36 1.45 0.58
CA ALA A 46 -9.24 0.72 0.01
C ALA A 46 -8.59 -0.23 1.02
N ILE A 47 -8.36 0.21 2.26
CA ILE A 47 -7.81 -0.63 3.33
C ILE A 47 -8.68 -1.89 3.53
N ILE A 48 -9.99 -1.71 3.66
CA ILE A 48 -10.94 -2.82 3.88
C ILE A 48 -10.95 -3.78 2.67
N GLU A 49 -10.98 -3.25 1.45
CA GLU A 49 -10.99 -4.08 0.25
C GLU A 49 -9.68 -4.86 0.07
N ILE A 50 -8.53 -4.25 0.40
CA ILE A 50 -7.23 -4.93 0.33
C ILE A 50 -7.14 -6.04 1.38
N GLN A 51 -7.66 -5.82 2.59
CA GLN A 51 -7.77 -6.86 3.63
C GLN A 51 -8.60 -8.05 3.14
N GLN A 52 -9.75 -7.78 2.50
CA GLN A 52 -10.59 -8.82 1.90
C GLN A 52 -9.87 -9.57 0.77
N ILE A 53 -9.14 -8.85 -0.09
CA ILE A 53 -8.31 -9.44 -1.15
C ILE A 53 -7.23 -10.33 -0.55
N ARG A 54 -6.58 -9.93 0.54
CA ARG A 54 -5.56 -10.73 1.24
C ARG A 54 -6.14 -12.04 1.77
N GLU A 55 -7.28 -11.97 2.46
CA GLU A 55 -7.95 -13.16 2.97
C GLU A 55 -8.40 -14.10 1.85
N ASP A 56 -8.94 -13.55 0.75
CA ASP A 56 -9.37 -14.35 -0.39
C ASP A 56 -8.17 -14.97 -1.13
N PHE A 57 -7.07 -14.23 -1.26
CA PHE A 57 -5.83 -14.73 -1.84
C PHE A 57 -5.31 -15.94 -1.05
N GLU A 58 -5.22 -15.83 0.27
CA GLU A 58 -4.77 -16.93 1.14
C GLU A 58 -5.66 -18.17 1.03
N LYS A 59 -6.97 -18.00 0.83
CA LYS A 59 -7.93 -19.10 0.75
C LYS A 59 -8.06 -19.71 -0.64
N ASN A 60 -7.94 -18.90 -1.70
CA ASN A 60 -8.43 -19.26 -3.03
C ASN A 60 -7.41 -19.11 -4.17
N VAL A 61 -6.16 -18.70 -3.90
CA VAL A 61 -5.12 -18.72 -4.92
C VAL A 61 -4.78 -20.14 -5.36
N LYS A 62 -4.67 -20.33 -6.67
CA LYS A 62 -4.22 -21.56 -7.30
C LYS A 62 -2.90 -21.29 -8.02
N VAL A 63 -1.85 -21.99 -7.61
CA VAL A 63 -0.53 -21.92 -8.25
C VAL A 63 -0.26 -23.25 -8.96
N PRO A 64 -0.27 -23.29 -10.30
CA PRO A 64 0.11 -24.49 -11.06
C PRO A 64 1.61 -24.77 -10.96
N GLY A 65 1.99 -26.00 -11.31
CA GLY A 65 3.38 -26.45 -11.33
C GLY A 65 3.89 -26.93 -9.97
N GLY A 66 5.19 -27.18 -9.90
CA GLY A 66 5.93 -27.68 -8.75
C GLY A 66 6.87 -26.65 -8.14
N MET A 67 7.37 -26.95 -6.94
CA MET A 67 8.26 -26.07 -6.17
C MET A 67 9.72 -26.21 -6.59
N PHE A 68 10.09 -27.39 -7.10
CA PHE A 68 11.47 -27.74 -7.48
C PHE A 68 11.67 -27.72 -9.00
N GLU A 69 10.93 -26.85 -9.69
CA GLU A 69 11.04 -26.60 -11.12
C GLU A 69 11.06 -25.09 -11.38
N PHE A 70 11.34 -24.70 -12.62
CA PHE A 70 11.19 -23.32 -13.03
C PHE A 70 9.70 -22.94 -13.07
N ASN A 71 9.23 -22.28 -12.01
CA ASN A 71 7.82 -21.94 -11.84
C ASN A 71 7.61 -20.41 -11.69
N PRO A 72 7.44 -19.67 -12.80
CA PRO A 72 7.17 -18.24 -12.78
C PRO A 72 5.87 -17.85 -12.06
N GLU A 73 4.89 -18.76 -12.02
CA GLU A 73 3.61 -18.48 -11.39
C GLU A 73 3.71 -18.54 -9.87
N LEU A 74 4.56 -19.42 -9.31
CA LEU A 74 4.91 -19.40 -7.88
C LEU A 74 5.67 -18.12 -7.50
N GLU A 75 6.64 -17.70 -8.32
CA GLU A 75 7.37 -16.43 -8.12
C GLU A 75 6.40 -15.23 -8.13
N LYS A 76 5.46 -15.23 -9.07
CA LYS A 76 4.42 -14.21 -9.17
C LYS A 76 3.47 -14.24 -7.97
N ALA A 77 3.05 -15.42 -7.52
CA ALA A 77 2.20 -15.58 -6.34
C ALA A 77 2.87 -14.98 -5.08
N ALA A 78 4.16 -15.27 -4.88
CA ALA A 78 4.93 -14.70 -3.79
C ALA A 78 4.97 -13.17 -3.86
N ARG A 79 5.27 -12.60 -5.04
CA ARG A 79 5.28 -11.15 -5.26
C ARG A 79 3.92 -10.49 -5.05
N VAL A 80 2.85 -11.10 -5.55
CA VAL A 80 1.49 -10.55 -5.39
C VAL A 80 1.07 -10.58 -3.93
N ALA A 81 1.43 -11.62 -3.17
CA ALA A 81 1.22 -11.62 -1.73
C ALA A 81 1.96 -10.46 -1.04
N ASP A 82 3.22 -10.17 -1.41
CA ASP A 82 3.96 -9.00 -0.89
C ASP A 82 3.30 -7.68 -1.31
N PHE A 83 2.79 -7.58 -2.55
CA PHE A 83 2.10 -6.39 -3.04
C PHE A 83 0.79 -6.13 -2.32
N ILE A 84 0.04 -7.17 -1.95
CA ILE A 84 -1.20 -7.02 -1.17
C ILE A 84 -0.89 -6.43 0.20
N GLU A 85 0.13 -6.95 0.90
CA GLU A 85 0.59 -6.40 2.17
C GLU A 85 1.07 -4.95 2.04
N LEU A 86 1.93 -4.67 1.05
CA LEU A 86 2.43 -3.33 0.80
C LEU A 86 1.31 -2.36 0.39
N GLY A 87 0.31 -2.81 -0.36
CA GLY A 87 -0.83 -2.02 -0.79
C GLY A 87 -1.69 -1.56 0.39
N GLU A 88 -1.91 -2.42 1.38
CA GLU A 88 -2.59 -2.08 2.63
C GLU A 88 -1.81 -1.01 3.39
N LEU A 89 -0.50 -1.22 3.56
CA LEU A 89 0.38 -0.25 4.22
C LEU A 89 0.41 1.11 3.50
N PHE A 90 0.42 1.10 2.17
CA PHE A 90 0.37 2.31 1.35
C PHE A 90 -0.91 3.10 1.62
N ALA A 91 -2.06 2.43 1.66
CA ALA A 91 -3.34 3.07 1.95
C ALA A 91 -3.38 3.61 3.39
N HIS A 92 -2.80 2.90 4.36
CA HIS A 92 -2.64 3.39 5.73
C HIS A 92 -1.77 4.65 5.84
N ASP A 93 -0.61 4.69 5.19
CA ASP A 93 0.25 5.90 5.21
C ASP A 93 -0.44 7.08 4.54
N ALA A 94 -1.09 6.85 3.39
CA ALA A 94 -1.84 7.87 2.69
C ALA A 94 -3.07 8.38 3.48
N LEU A 95 -3.70 7.51 4.28
CA LEU A 95 -4.79 7.89 5.17
C LEU A 95 -4.27 8.72 6.35
N HIS A 96 -3.17 8.29 6.97
CA HIS A 96 -2.56 8.99 8.10
C HIS A 96 -2.04 10.39 7.74
N ARG A 97 -1.51 10.56 6.52
CA ARG A 97 -0.98 11.83 6.03
C ARG A 97 -2.10 12.71 5.48
N GLU A 98 -2.76 13.44 6.36
CA GLU A 98 -3.88 14.35 6.07
C GLU A 98 -3.42 15.72 5.50
N GLU A 99 -2.47 15.72 4.56
CA GLU A 99 -1.99 16.92 3.86
C GLU A 99 -1.81 16.63 2.36
N SER A 100 -1.59 17.67 1.55
CA SER A 100 -1.02 17.49 0.20
C SER A 100 0.41 17.97 0.14
N CYS A 101 1.33 17.05 -0.19
CA CYS A 101 2.75 17.34 -0.32
C CYS A 101 3.40 16.51 -1.44
N GLY A 102 3.89 17.19 -2.48
CA GLY A 102 4.55 16.53 -3.60
C GLY A 102 3.58 15.64 -4.39
N GLY A 103 3.92 14.35 -4.53
CA GLY A 103 3.07 13.37 -5.23
C GLY A 103 1.95 12.76 -4.37
N HIS A 104 1.87 13.12 -3.09
CA HIS A 104 0.73 12.80 -2.23
C HIS A 104 -0.25 13.96 -2.24
N PHE A 105 -1.41 13.77 -2.88
CA PHE A 105 -2.43 14.81 -3.01
C PHE A 105 -3.75 14.34 -2.39
N ARG A 106 -4.20 15.07 -1.37
CA ARG A 106 -5.47 14.92 -0.68
C ARG A 106 -6.43 15.97 -1.18
N ASP A 107 -7.58 15.57 -1.71
CA ASP A 107 -8.60 16.50 -2.22
C ASP A 107 -9.09 17.46 -1.13
N GLU A 108 -9.07 17.01 0.13
CA GLU A 108 -9.44 17.82 1.29
C GLU A 108 -8.35 18.84 1.68
N SER A 109 -7.13 18.70 1.15
CA SER A 109 -5.97 19.52 1.48
C SER A 109 -5.39 20.18 0.23
N GLN A 110 -6.16 21.10 -0.34
CA GLN A 110 -5.74 21.92 -1.48
C GLN A 110 -6.03 23.41 -1.25
N THR A 111 -5.31 24.28 -1.96
CA THR A 111 -5.60 25.72 -1.98
C THR A 111 -6.87 26.00 -2.79
N LYS A 112 -7.35 27.24 -2.76
CA LYS A 112 -8.52 27.65 -3.59
C LYS A 112 -8.23 27.52 -5.08
N GLU A 113 -6.95 27.56 -5.45
CA GLU A 113 -6.43 27.45 -6.80
C GLU A 113 -6.19 26.01 -7.25
N GLY A 114 -6.47 25.02 -6.39
CA GLY A 114 -6.26 23.59 -6.65
C GLY A 114 -4.82 23.11 -6.50
N GLU A 115 -3.95 23.89 -5.84
CA GLU A 115 -2.58 23.48 -5.57
C GLU A 115 -2.47 22.70 -4.26
N ALA A 116 -1.44 21.86 -4.14
CA ALA A 116 -1.15 21.12 -2.92
C ALA A 116 -1.03 22.06 -1.71
N LYS A 117 -1.82 21.82 -0.67
CA LYS A 117 -1.72 22.50 0.61
C LYS A 117 -0.97 21.63 1.61
N ARG A 118 0.30 21.96 1.80
CA ARG A 118 1.18 21.29 2.77
C ARG A 118 0.90 21.77 4.18
N ASP A 119 1.03 20.88 5.17
CA ASP A 119 0.89 21.20 6.59
C ASP A 119 2.18 20.90 7.35
N ASP A 120 3.07 21.89 7.35
CA ASP A 120 4.39 21.82 7.98
C ASP A 120 4.34 21.71 9.52
N ASN A 121 3.20 22.05 10.15
CA ASN A 121 3.09 21.97 11.62
C ASN A 121 2.92 20.53 12.09
N ASN A 122 2.14 19.74 11.35
CA ASN A 122 1.77 18.37 11.74
C ASN A 122 2.56 17.30 10.98
N PHE A 123 2.98 17.58 9.73
CA PHE A 123 3.49 16.55 8.82
C PHE A 123 4.92 16.78 8.29
N ALA A 124 5.68 17.69 8.92
CA ALA A 124 7.12 17.88 8.68
C ALA A 124 7.97 16.72 9.27
N PHE A 125 7.68 15.49 8.84
CA PHE A 125 8.40 14.27 9.23
C PHE A 125 8.38 13.23 8.10
N VAL A 126 9.35 12.33 8.12
CA VAL A 126 9.37 11.11 7.30
C VAL A 126 8.66 9.99 8.06
N SER A 127 7.72 9.33 7.41
CA SER A 127 7.06 8.12 7.92
C SER A 127 7.96 6.91 7.69
N ALA A 128 8.20 6.10 8.72
CA ALA A 128 8.74 4.75 8.60
C ALA A 128 7.79 3.78 9.31
N TRP A 129 7.29 2.79 8.58
CA TRP A 129 6.31 1.84 9.12
C TRP A 129 6.97 0.50 9.41
N GLU A 130 6.94 0.10 10.67
CA GLU A 130 7.40 -1.20 11.15
C GLU A 130 6.26 -2.22 11.07
N PHE A 131 6.57 -3.42 10.59
CA PHE A 131 5.62 -4.54 10.61
C PHE A 131 5.25 -4.89 12.07
N GLY A 132 3.96 -4.88 12.39
CA GLY A 132 3.48 -5.16 13.74
C GLY A 132 3.16 -6.63 13.99
N SER A 133 2.06 -6.88 14.70
CA SER A 133 1.61 -8.26 14.98
C SER A 133 1.13 -8.97 13.70
N ASN A 134 0.59 -8.19 12.77
CA ASN A 134 0.07 -8.60 11.49
C ASN A 134 0.11 -7.41 10.50
N PRO A 135 -0.11 -7.63 9.18
CA PRO A 135 -0.07 -6.58 8.17
C PRO A 135 -1.00 -5.38 8.43
N SER A 136 -2.09 -5.56 9.16
CA SER A 136 -3.09 -4.52 9.45
C SER A 136 -2.78 -3.68 10.68
N GLU A 137 -1.71 -4.00 11.42
CA GLU A 137 -1.31 -3.29 12.62
C GLU A 137 0.13 -2.76 12.53
N PRO A 138 0.50 -2.00 11.49
CA PRO A 138 1.85 -1.46 11.38
C PRO A 138 2.08 -0.33 12.40
N ASN A 139 3.32 -0.23 12.90
CA ASN A 139 3.71 0.80 13.86
C ASN A 139 4.42 1.95 13.14
N LEU A 140 3.92 3.18 13.31
CA LEU A 140 4.53 4.35 12.71
C LEU A 140 5.66 4.92 13.58
N HIS A 141 6.84 4.98 12.99
CA HIS A 141 7.98 5.76 13.47
C HIS A 141 8.07 7.06 12.68
N LYS A 142 8.24 8.18 13.40
CA LYS A 142 8.34 9.51 12.79
C LYS A 142 9.74 10.08 12.97
N GLU A 143 10.40 10.38 11.86
CA GLU A 143 11.65 11.13 11.87
C GLU A 143 11.38 12.60 11.52
N ALA A 144 11.49 13.49 12.51
CA ALA A 144 11.22 14.91 12.33
C ALA A 144 12.24 15.58 11.40
N LEU A 145 11.76 16.32 10.41
CA LEU A 145 12.60 17.06 9.49
C LEU A 145 12.99 18.42 10.09
N LYS A 146 14.29 18.70 10.19
CA LYS A 146 14.83 19.96 10.71
C LYS A 146 15.54 20.74 9.61
N PHE A 147 15.12 21.98 9.40
CA PHE A 147 15.68 22.87 8.39
C PHE A 147 16.42 24.02 9.07
N SER A 148 17.74 24.10 8.87
CA SER A 148 18.60 25.15 9.46
C SER A 148 19.02 26.23 8.45
N ASN A 149 18.98 25.91 7.16
CA ASN A 149 19.57 26.75 6.11
C ASN A 149 18.53 27.39 5.18
N ILE A 150 17.29 26.90 5.21
CA ILE A 150 16.22 27.29 4.30
C ILE A 150 14.91 27.31 5.08
N GLU A 151 14.14 28.39 4.92
CA GLU A 151 12.79 28.50 5.47
C GLU A 151 11.80 27.70 4.61
N LEU A 152 10.91 26.96 5.26
CA LEU A 152 9.84 26.24 4.58
C LEU A 152 8.82 27.21 4.00
N LYS A 153 8.55 27.06 2.69
CA LYS A 153 7.52 27.83 1.98
C LYS A 153 6.60 26.90 1.21
N GLN A 154 5.34 27.29 1.10
CA GLN A 154 4.40 26.61 0.23
C GLN A 154 4.82 26.83 -1.23
N ARG A 155 4.94 25.72 -1.98
CA ARG A 155 5.33 25.75 -3.38
C ARG A 155 4.11 26.06 -4.25
N SER A 156 4.24 27.07 -5.11
CA SER A 156 3.28 27.37 -6.17
C SER A 156 3.98 27.28 -7.53
N TYR A 157 3.25 26.87 -8.56
CA TYR A 157 3.76 26.78 -9.94
C TYR A 157 3.23 27.89 -10.85
N LYS A 158 2.49 28.84 -10.28
CA LYS A 158 2.03 30.05 -10.97
C LYS A 158 3.05 31.17 -10.90
#